data_AF-A0A149VIJ3-F1
#
_entry.id   AF-A0A149VIJ3-F1
#
_cell.length_a   1.000
_cell.length_b   1.000
_cell.length_c   1.000
_cell.angle_alpha   90.00
_cell.angle_beta   90.00
_cell.angle_gamma   90.00
#
_symmetry.space_group_name_H-M   'P 1'
#
loop_
_entity.id
_entity.type
_entity.pdbx_description
1 polymer ?
#
loop_
_entity_poly.entity_id
_entity_poly.type
_entity_poly.pdbx_seq_one_letter_code
_entity_poly.pdbx_strand_id
1 'polypeptide(L)' 'MVMNGTTIRGSIVGTRLDMIEALSFFADGKVKSVTQTDRLENINSIFERLEEGKVEGRIVIDFRA' A
#
# COMPACT_ATOMS: atom_id res chain seq x y z
N MET A 1 -0.43 30.16 -13.99
CA MET A 1 -0.10 29.09 -13.00
C MET A 1 0.54 29.63 -11.71
N VAL A 2 1.31 30.73 -11.72
CA VAL A 2 1.85 31.34 -10.47
C VAL A 2 0.78 32.11 -9.68
N MET A 3 -0.11 32.83 -10.37
CA MET A 3 -1.18 33.64 -9.73
C MET A 3 -2.21 32.81 -8.95
N ASN A 4 -2.24 31.48 -9.14
CA ASN A 4 -3.15 30.59 -8.41
C ASN A 4 -2.60 30.22 -7.01
N GLY A 5 -1.34 30.55 -6.69
CA GLY A 5 -0.75 30.26 -5.38
C GLY A 5 -0.62 28.77 -5.06
N THR A 6 -0.55 27.90 -6.07
CA THR A 6 -0.48 26.44 -5.87
C THR A 6 0.78 26.06 -5.09
N THR A 7 0.60 25.35 -3.97
CA THR A 7 1.71 24.84 -3.13
C THR A 7 2.03 23.40 -3.50
N ILE A 8 3.32 23.10 -3.65
CA ILE A 8 3.83 21.73 -3.82
C ILE A 8 4.53 21.35 -2.52
N ARG A 9 4.13 20.22 -1.92
CA ARG A 9 4.72 19.69 -0.69
C ARG A 9 5.09 18.23 -0.90
N GLY A 10 6.33 17.88 -0.55
CA GLY A 10 6.75 16.49 -0.45
C GLY A 10 6.11 15.84 0.77
N SER A 11 5.64 14.60 0.61
CA SER A 11 5.16 13.79 1.72
C SER A 11 5.88 12.45 1.68
N ILE A 12 6.37 12.04 2.84
CA ILE A 12 6.86 10.68 3.07
C ILE A 12 5.96 10.04 4.14
N VAL A 13 6.23 8.80 4.53
CA VAL A 13 5.45 8.01 5.49
C VAL A 13 4.94 8.81 6.71
N GLY A 14 3.81 8.38 7.26
CA GLY A 14 3.19 9.00 8.44
C GLY A 14 3.92 8.71 9.75
N THR A 15 3.62 9.53 10.75
CA THR A 15 3.96 9.31 12.14
C THR A 15 3.19 8.12 12.74
N ARG A 16 3.52 7.74 13.97
CA ARG A 16 2.77 6.71 14.70
C ARG A 16 1.31 7.12 14.95
N LEU A 17 1.05 8.40 15.14
CA LEU A 17 -0.33 8.91 15.31
C LEU A 17 -1.12 8.78 14.00
N ASP A 18 -0.51 9.17 12.88
CA ASP A 18 -1.13 9.02 11.55
C ASP A 18 -1.48 7.55 11.26
N MET A 19 -0.62 6.61 11.67
CA MET A 19 -0.89 5.17 11.54
C MET A 19 -2.10 4.71 12.36
N ILE A 20 -2.21 5.16 13.62
CA ILE A 20 -3.34 4.81 14.49
C ILE A 20 -4.64 5.30 13.88
N GLU A 21 -4.67 6.54 13.38
CA GLU A 21 -5.83 7.10 12.70
C GLU A 21 -6.16 6.31 11.43
N ALA A 22 -5.18 6.02 10.57
CA ALA A 22 -5.37 5.24 9.35
C ALA A 22 -5.94 3.83 9.62
N LEU A 23 -5.45 3.15 10.66
CA LEU A 23 -5.97 1.85 11.07
C LEU A 23 -7.40 1.94 11.60
N SER A 24 -7.75 3.03 12.30
CA SER A 24 -9.12 3.25 12.78
C SER A 24 -10.13 3.37 11.62
N PHE A 25 -9.77 4.08 10.54
CA PHE A 25 -10.61 4.15 9.34
C PHE A 25 -10.83 2.78 8.70
N PHE A 26 -9.79 1.94 8.68
CA PHE A 26 -9.91 0.57 8.17
C PHE A 26 -10.79 -0.29 9.07
N ALA A 27 -10.61 -0.22 10.40
CA ALA A 27 -11.43 -0.94 11.37
C ALA A 27 -12.92 -0.55 11.30
N ASP A 28 -13.20 0.74 11.06
CA ASP A 28 -14.55 1.26 10.82
C ASP A 28 -15.15 0.83 9.46
N GLY A 29 -14.40 0.10 8.63
CA GLY A 29 -14.82 -0.35 7.31
C GLY A 29 -14.91 0.75 6.25
N LYS A 30 -14.39 1.95 6.54
CA LYS A 30 -14.39 3.10 5.61
C LYS A 30 -13.37 2.95 4.49
N VAL A 31 -12.39 2.04 4.65
CA VAL A 31 -11.34 1.75 3.69
C VAL A 31 -11.26 0.24 3.47
N LYS A 32 -11.06 -0.18 2.21
CA LYS A 32 -10.80 -1.59 1.83
C LYS A 32 -9.51 -1.68 1.04
N SER A 33 -8.73 -2.73 1.26
CA SER A 33 -7.49 -3.01 0.54
C SER A 33 -7.73 -4.04 -0.55
N VAL A 34 -7.17 -3.80 -1.75
CA VAL A 34 -7.10 -4.81 -2.82
C VAL A 34 -5.82 -5.62 -2.62
N THR A 35 -5.98 -6.86 -2.19
CA THR A 35 -4.87 -7.74 -1.83
C THR A 35 -5.07 -9.15 -2.37
N GLN A 36 -3.98 -9.79 -2.76
CA GLN A 36 -3.92 -11.23 -3.06
C GLN A 36 -2.91 -11.88 -2.11
N THR A 37 -3.16 -13.12 -1.69
CA THR A 37 -2.25 -13.85 -0.80
C THR A 37 -1.36 -14.78 -1.60
N ASP A 38 -0.08 -14.90 -1.24
CA ASP A 38 0.86 -15.83 -1.84
C ASP A 38 1.83 -16.38 -0.77
N ARG A 39 2.59 -17.42 -1.10
CA ARG A 39 3.54 -18.05 -0.19
C ARG A 39 4.95 -17.48 -0.38
N LEU A 40 5.78 -17.59 0.66
CA LEU A 40 7.16 -17.09 0.64
C LEU A 40 8.02 -17.80 -0.43
N GLU A 41 7.75 -19.07 -0.75
CA GLU A 41 8.52 -19.81 -1.75
C GLU A 41 8.43 -19.19 -3.15
N ASN A 42 7.36 -18.42 -3.42
CA ASN A 42 7.12 -17.79 -4.71
C ASN A 42 7.74 -16.38 -4.82
N ILE A 43 8.56 -15.96 -3.85
CA ILE A 43 9.07 -14.58 -3.74
C ILE A 43 9.69 -14.02 -5.03
N ASN A 44 10.48 -14.82 -5.74
CA ASN A 44 11.12 -14.38 -6.99
C ASN A 44 10.11 -14.14 -8.10
N SER A 45 9.10 -15.02 -8.24
CA SER A 45 8.03 -14.83 -9.23
C SER A 45 7.14 -13.63 -8.89
N ILE A 46 6.92 -13.37 -7.59
CA ILE A 46 6.20 -12.18 -7.13
C ILE A 46 6.94 -10.91 -7.56
N PHE A 47 8.26 -10.85 -7.38
CA PHE A 47 9.06 -9.70 -7.80
C PHE A 47 9.06 -9.50 -9.32
N GLU A 48 9.22 -10.57 -10.10
CA GLU A 48 9.13 -10.50 -11.57
C GLU A 48 7.79 -9.91 -12.01
N ARG A 49 6.67 -10.40 -11.46
CA ARG A 49 5.33 -9.87 -11.76
C ARG A 49 5.15 -8.41 -11.33
N LEU A 50 5.80 -7.97 -10.25
CA LEU A 50 5.78 -6.57 -9.81
C LEU A 50 6.52 -5.66 -10.79
N GLU A 51 7.71 -6.08 -11.24
CA GLU A 51 8.51 -5.35 -12.24
C GLU A 51 7.79 -5.23 -13.59
N GLU A 52 7.07 -6.29 -13.99
CA GLU A 52 6.25 -6.30 -15.20
C GLU A 52 4.90 -5.55 -15.06
N GLY A 53 4.57 -5.06 -13.87
CA GLY A 53 3.30 -4.36 -13.60
C GLY A 53 2.06 -5.28 -13.64
N LYS A 54 2.23 -6.60 -13.47
CA LYS A 54 1.16 -7.62 -13.52
C LYS A 54 0.47 -7.87 -12.17
N VAL A 55 0.80 -7.09 -11.15
CA VAL A 55 0.18 -7.20 -9.82
C VAL A 55 -0.89 -6.13 -9.66
N GLU A 56 -2.13 -6.57 -9.47
CA GLU A 56 -3.22 -5.70 -9.05
C GLU A 56 -3.16 -5.51 -7.53
N GLY A 57 -2.97 -4.27 -7.08
CA GLY A 57 -2.94 -3.94 -5.65
C GLY A 57 -1.65 -4.39 -4.96
N ARG A 58 -1.77 -5.32 -4.00
CA ARG A 58 -0.64 -5.80 -3.17
C ARG A 58 -0.69 -7.32 -3.01
N ILE A 59 0.49 -7.95 -3.09
CA ILE A 59 0.66 -9.33 -2.64
C ILE A 59 1.00 -9.32 -1.15
N VAL A 60 0.27 -10.12 -0.37
CA VAL A 60 0.51 -10.34 1.07
C VAL A 60 1.07 -11.75 1.24
N ILE A 61 2.25 -11.86 1.82
CA ILE A 61 2.87 -13.16 2.09
C ILE A 61 2.18 -13.79 3.31
N ASP A 62 1.64 -14.99 3.14
CA ASP A 62 1.18 -15.80 4.25
C ASP A 62 2.34 -16.63 4.83
N PHE A 63 2.76 -16.27 6.04
CA PHE A 63 3.82 -16.96 6.77
C PHE A 63 3.33 -18.20 7.52
N ARG A 64 2.04 -18.52 7.48
CA ARG A 64 1.43 -19.69 8.15
C ARG A 64 1.13 -20.84 7.19
N ALA A 65 1.24 -20.61 5.89
CA ALA A 65 0.88 -21.55 4.83
C ALA A 65 1.90 -22.67 4.62
#